data_AF-A0A6S6S2D3-F1
#
_entry.id   AF-A0A6S6S2D3-F1
#
_cell.length_a   1.000
_cell.length_b   1.000
_cell.length_c   1.000
_cell.angle_alpha   90.00
_cell.angle_beta   90.00
_cell.angle_gamma   90.00
#
_symmetry.space_group_name_H-M   'P 1'
#
loop_
_entity.id
_entity.type
_entity.pdbx_description
1 polymer ?
#
loop_
_entity_poly.entity_id
_entity_poly.type
_entity_poly.pdbx_seq_one_letter_code
_entity_poly.pdbx_strand_id
1 'polypeptide(L)'
;MNTVSYLSMNDVVGEHYIIVEVLAKDAFEILYLVRDNNRAGSLFILKELFFDTFCSRENNIVIIKPQAQGVFYKQKKEIISKINKLQNTHTRSDLKTFGYIEENNTVYTIMEYSSDTDISEYLEFEAELVSLEKETSFFKKNLKYFLFFGLLLLLGYLGFMIYQKSNEPKELMAQNLKPTIKLNDYKKETQKKDKEENLTIAIPVALVQENNISDNNINEEKAKEANTTSMELAKPLLEKENNLNIEVNQSIPNITEKIIEEKVHDPFNETAIKTFLDAFINASSQASVDEIVDFYDVKIERYFKLRNITQTVIKKDKRKYNQKWLNREFRIVDFKILKKYTKNKEAYTDLKTTTQWFISNNKGLTRKGESQGFMKLKATDNGLKVVSIYGLK
;
A
#
# COMPACT_ATOMS: atom_id res chain seq x y z
N MET A 1 2.03 -5.59 -23.96
CA MET A 1 0.78 -5.24 -23.24
C MET A 1 1.15 -4.98 -21.79
N ASN A 2 0.77 -3.85 -21.22
CA ASN A 2 1.01 -3.57 -19.80
C ASN A 2 0.05 -4.43 -18.97
N THR A 3 0.56 -5.50 -18.36
CA THR A 3 -0.21 -6.33 -17.43
C THR A 3 -0.43 -5.55 -16.14
N VAL A 4 -1.67 -5.16 -15.85
CA VAL A 4 -2.03 -4.51 -14.59
C VAL A 4 -1.97 -5.57 -13.48
N SER A 5 -1.20 -5.34 -12.42
CA SER A 5 -1.00 -6.36 -11.36
C SER A 5 -2.13 -6.41 -10.32
N TYR A 6 -3.06 -5.47 -10.35
CA TYR A 6 -4.10 -5.27 -9.33
C TYR A 6 -5.46 -5.00 -9.97
N LEU A 7 -6.53 -5.12 -9.18
CA LEU A 7 -7.89 -4.75 -9.60
C LEU A 7 -8.03 -3.23 -9.81
N SER A 8 -8.74 -2.84 -10.85
CA SER A 8 -8.97 -1.43 -11.19
C SER A 8 -10.05 -0.81 -10.32
N MET A 9 -10.07 0.53 -10.26
CA MET A 9 -11.15 1.26 -9.62
C MET A 9 -12.49 0.88 -10.26
N ASN A 10 -13.51 0.67 -9.43
CA ASN A 10 -14.86 0.19 -9.77
C ASN A 10 -14.98 -1.29 -10.14
N ASP A 11 -13.92 -2.08 -10.08
CA ASP A 11 -14.06 -3.54 -10.12
C ASP A 11 -14.91 -4.00 -8.92
N VAL A 12 -15.66 -5.08 -9.11
CA VAL A 12 -16.56 -5.64 -8.08
C VAL A 12 -16.01 -6.98 -7.63
N VAL A 13 -15.93 -7.18 -6.30
CA VAL A 13 -15.51 -8.43 -5.66
C VAL A 13 -16.63 -8.91 -4.74
N GLY A 14 -16.92 -10.21 -4.75
CA GLY A 14 -17.98 -10.82 -3.95
C GLY A 14 -19.35 -10.22 -4.23
N GLU A 15 -19.61 -9.79 -5.47
CA GLU A 15 -20.87 -9.19 -5.95
C GLU A 15 -21.21 -7.78 -5.43
N HIS A 16 -20.66 -7.36 -4.29
CA HIS A 16 -21.06 -6.09 -3.65
C HIS A 16 -19.91 -5.20 -3.15
N TYR A 17 -18.65 -5.66 -3.15
CA TYR A 17 -17.53 -4.80 -2.78
C TYR A 17 -16.93 -4.13 -4.02
N ILE A 18 -17.11 -2.81 -4.11
CA ILE A 18 -16.60 -1.99 -5.21
C ILE A 18 -15.23 -1.44 -4.82
N ILE A 19 -14.20 -1.71 -5.64
CA ILE A 19 -12.86 -1.17 -5.43
C ILE A 19 -12.88 0.36 -5.56
N VAL A 20 -12.50 1.06 -4.49
CA VAL A 20 -12.37 2.52 -4.46
C VAL A 20 -10.93 2.93 -4.79
N GLU A 21 -9.95 2.32 -4.10
CA GLU A 21 -8.54 2.68 -4.22
C GLU A 21 -7.63 1.49 -3.83
N VAL A 22 -6.46 1.39 -4.46
CA VAL A 22 -5.38 0.50 -4.01
C VAL A 22 -4.58 1.22 -2.93
N LEU A 23 -4.66 0.74 -1.69
CA LEU A 23 -4.01 1.38 -0.54
C LEU A 23 -2.53 1.01 -0.43
N ALA A 24 -2.22 -0.24 -0.68
CA ALA A 24 -0.85 -0.75 -0.66
C ALA A 24 -0.72 -2.03 -1.47
N LYS A 25 0.52 -2.30 -1.87
CA LYS A 25 0.94 -3.54 -2.50
C LYS A 25 2.28 -3.92 -1.90
N ASP A 26 2.42 -5.16 -1.47
CA ASP A 26 3.70 -5.74 -1.10
C ASP A 26 4.04 -6.96 -1.97
N ALA A 27 5.02 -7.76 -1.55
CA ALA A 27 5.47 -8.93 -2.31
C ALA A 27 4.47 -10.10 -2.26
N PHE A 28 3.55 -10.10 -1.31
CA PHE A 28 2.67 -11.23 -1.00
C PHE A 28 1.19 -10.91 -1.11
N GLU A 29 0.81 -9.65 -0.99
CA GLU A 29 -0.56 -9.21 -0.76
C GLU A 29 -0.83 -7.83 -1.40
N ILE A 30 -2.11 -7.58 -1.70
CA ILE A 30 -2.60 -6.28 -2.16
C ILE A 30 -3.74 -5.84 -1.23
N LEU A 31 -3.69 -4.59 -0.79
CA LEU A 31 -4.74 -3.97 0.02
C LEU A 31 -5.56 -3.00 -0.82
N TYR A 32 -6.88 -3.19 -0.76
CA TYR A 32 -7.85 -2.34 -1.43
C TYR A 32 -8.76 -1.68 -0.39
N LEU A 33 -9.01 -0.39 -0.56
CA LEU A 33 -10.17 0.27 0.04
C LEU A 33 -11.38 -0.05 -0.82
N VAL A 34 -12.44 -0.56 -0.20
CA VAL A 34 -13.67 -0.93 -0.91
C VAL A 34 -14.89 -0.28 -0.26
N ARG A 35 -15.93 -0.08 -1.07
CA ARG A 35 -17.26 0.30 -0.61
C ARG A 35 -18.18 -0.91 -0.74
N ASP A 36 -18.93 -1.21 0.31
CA ASP A 36 -19.99 -2.21 0.26
C ASP A 36 -21.27 -1.59 -0.33
N ASN A 37 -21.74 -2.10 -1.46
CA ASN A 37 -22.95 -1.64 -2.13
C ASN A 37 -24.23 -2.05 -1.41
N ASN A 38 -24.19 -3.12 -0.60
CA ASN A 38 -25.33 -3.56 0.20
C ASN A 38 -25.46 -2.75 1.50
N ARG A 39 -24.40 -2.07 1.93
CA ARG A 39 -24.36 -1.25 3.15
C ARG A 39 -23.96 0.19 2.82
N ALA A 40 -24.96 1.02 2.54
CA ALA A 40 -24.76 2.41 2.13
C ALA A 40 -23.74 3.15 3.01
N GLY A 41 -22.67 3.66 2.38
CA GLY A 41 -21.63 4.45 3.03
C GLY A 41 -20.60 3.68 3.85
N SER A 42 -20.70 2.35 3.97
CA SER A 42 -19.71 1.56 4.70
C SER A 42 -18.46 1.31 3.85
N LEU A 43 -17.29 1.58 4.43
CA LEU A 43 -15.98 1.28 3.84
C LEU A 43 -15.38 0.06 4.54
N PHE A 44 -14.66 -0.74 3.76
CA PHE A 44 -13.94 -1.92 4.24
C PHE A 44 -12.57 -1.98 3.59
N ILE A 45 -11.71 -2.83 4.16
CA ILE A 45 -10.45 -3.22 3.53
C ILE A 45 -10.60 -4.64 2.98
N LEU A 46 -10.27 -4.82 1.70
CA LEU A 46 -10.01 -6.15 1.15
C LEU A 46 -8.51 -6.38 1.07
N LYS A 47 -8.08 -7.48 1.65
CA LYS A 47 -6.69 -7.96 1.59
C LYS A 47 -6.63 -9.20 0.71
N GLU A 48 -6.09 -9.03 -0.48
CA GLU A 48 -5.96 -10.08 -1.50
C GLU A 48 -4.62 -10.81 -1.36
N LEU A 49 -4.64 -12.14 -1.38
CA LEU A 49 -3.44 -12.94 -1.51
C LEU A 49 -2.88 -12.85 -2.95
N PHE A 50 -1.70 -12.25 -3.12
CA PHE A 50 -1.10 -12.04 -4.43
C PHE A 50 0.44 -12.01 -4.37
N PHE A 51 1.09 -13.12 -4.72
CA PHE A 51 2.55 -13.21 -4.71
C PHE A 51 3.15 -12.54 -5.94
N ASP A 52 3.68 -11.32 -5.84
CA ASP A 52 4.12 -10.52 -7.00
C ASP A 52 5.12 -11.26 -7.91
N THR A 53 5.98 -12.10 -7.34
CA THR A 53 6.97 -12.90 -8.09
C THR A 53 6.37 -14.13 -8.79
N PHE A 54 5.25 -14.65 -8.29
CA PHE A 54 4.68 -15.94 -8.67
C PHE A 54 3.27 -15.86 -9.26
N CYS A 55 2.64 -14.70 -9.19
CA CYS A 55 1.31 -14.42 -9.69
C CYS A 55 1.40 -13.36 -10.79
N SER A 56 0.55 -13.52 -11.79
CA SER A 56 0.19 -12.47 -12.74
C SER A 56 -1.33 -12.32 -12.75
N ARG A 57 -1.84 -11.29 -13.42
CA ARG A 57 -3.28 -11.07 -13.56
C ARG A 57 -3.66 -11.00 -15.02
N GLU A 58 -4.74 -11.69 -15.37
CA GLU A 58 -5.35 -11.66 -16.69
C GLU A 58 -6.87 -11.60 -16.51
N ASN A 59 -7.51 -10.54 -17.03
CA ASN A 59 -8.95 -10.32 -16.90
C ASN A 59 -9.46 -10.45 -15.45
N ASN A 60 -8.78 -9.78 -14.52
CA ASN A 60 -9.03 -9.83 -13.07
C ASN A 60 -8.76 -11.18 -12.38
N ILE A 61 -8.45 -12.25 -13.12
CA ILE A 61 -8.12 -13.57 -12.58
C ILE A 61 -6.64 -13.65 -12.23
N VAL A 62 -6.33 -14.17 -11.04
CA VAL A 62 -4.96 -14.44 -10.60
C VAL A 62 -4.44 -15.71 -11.27
N ILE A 63 -3.42 -15.56 -12.11
CA ILE A 63 -2.72 -16.65 -12.77
C ILE A 63 -1.47 -16.99 -11.96
N ILE A 64 -1.42 -18.20 -11.41
CA ILE A 64 -0.33 -18.65 -10.53
C ILE A 64 0.67 -19.46 -11.37
N LYS A 65 1.96 -19.15 -11.26
CA LYS A 65 3.02 -19.93 -11.91
C LYS A 65 3.02 -21.37 -11.38
N PRO A 66 3.17 -22.40 -12.24
CA PRO A 66 3.12 -23.81 -11.82
C PRO A 66 4.03 -24.14 -10.63
N GLN A 67 5.25 -23.60 -10.60
CA GLN A 67 6.21 -23.87 -9.51
C GLN A 67 5.77 -23.35 -8.12
N ALA A 68 4.83 -22.41 -8.06
CA ALA A 68 4.39 -21.79 -6.80
C ALA A 68 2.99 -22.24 -6.37
N GLN A 69 2.31 -23.05 -7.20
CA GLN A 69 0.92 -23.45 -6.98
C GLN A 69 0.72 -24.12 -5.61
N GLY A 70 1.62 -25.03 -5.22
CA GLY A 70 1.55 -25.72 -3.92
C GLY A 70 1.65 -24.77 -2.73
N VAL A 71 2.59 -23.81 -2.78
CA VAL A 71 2.78 -22.82 -1.70
C VAL A 71 1.59 -21.88 -1.63
N PHE A 72 1.09 -21.41 -2.78
CA PHE A 72 -0.05 -20.51 -2.86
C PHE A 72 -1.31 -21.14 -2.26
N TYR A 73 -1.67 -22.37 -2.66
CA TYR A 73 -2.86 -23.05 -2.12
C TYR A 73 -2.71 -23.43 -0.65
N LYS A 74 -1.50 -23.73 -0.18
CA LYS A 74 -1.23 -23.93 1.24
C LYS A 74 -1.53 -22.64 2.02
N GLN A 75 -0.99 -21.51 1.57
CA GLN A 75 -1.22 -20.20 2.19
C GLN A 75 -2.70 -19.82 2.18
N LYS A 76 -3.38 -20.01 1.05
CA LYS A 76 -4.81 -19.77 0.90
C LYS A 76 -5.62 -20.54 1.96
N LYS A 77 -5.32 -21.83 2.16
CA LYS A 77 -5.97 -22.67 3.20
C LYS A 77 -5.68 -22.20 4.62
N GLU A 78 -4.44 -21.77 4.90
CA GLU A 78 -4.05 -21.26 6.21
C GLU A 78 -4.78 -19.96 6.57
N ILE A 79 -4.89 -19.02 5.61
CA ILE A 79 -5.67 -17.79 5.75
C ILE A 79 -7.13 -18.10 6.09
N ILE A 80 -7.78 -18.97 5.30
CA ILE A 80 -9.17 -19.38 5.53
C ILE A 80 -9.34 -20.00 6.92
N SER A 81 -8.45 -20.92 7.31
CA SER A 81 -8.48 -21.56 8.63
C SER A 81 -8.32 -20.54 9.77
N LYS A 82 -7.42 -19.56 9.62
CA LYS A 82 -7.22 -18.48 10.60
C LYS A 82 -8.48 -17.63 10.76
N ILE A 83 -9.11 -17.24 9.67
CA ILE A 83 -10.33 -16.43 9.68
C ILE A 83 -11.48 -17.21 10.33
N ASN A 84 -11.65 -18.49 10.01
CA ASN A 84 -12.66 -19.35 10.65
C ASN A 84 -12.43 -19.48 12.16
N LYS A 85 -11.18 -19.54 12.63
CA LYS A 85 -10.87 -19.54 14.06
C LYS A 85 -11.20 -18.20 14.72
N LEU A 86 -10.88 -17.08 14.06
CA LEU A 86 -11.19 -15.73 14.55
C LEU A 86 -12.69 -15.50 14.66
N GLN A 87 -13.49 -15.96 13.69
CA GLN A 87 -14.95 -15.84 13.76
C GLN A 87 -15.57 -16.60 14.94
N ASN A 88 -14.95 -17.72 15.34
CA ASN A 88 -15.42 -18.52 16.47
C ASN A 88 -14.92 -18.01 17.84
N THR A 89 -13.90 -17.15 17.86
CA THR A 89 -13.29 -16.66 19.10
C THR A 89 -13.70 -15.21 19.34
N HIS A 90 -14.35 -14.92 20.48
CA HIS A 90 -14.73 -13.56 20.87
C HIS A 90 -13.54 -12.75 21.39
N THR A 91 -12.33 -13.04 20.92
CA THR A 91 -11.15 -12.27 21.25
C THR A 91 -11.28 -10.88 20.61
N ARG A 92 -11.20 -9.85 21.45
CA ARG A 92 -11.20 -8.45 21.03
C ARG A 92 -9.86 -8.16 20.36
N SER A 93 -9.74 -8.47 19.06
CA SER A 93 -8.64 -7.96 18.23
C SER A 93 -8.88 -6.48 17.95
N ASP A 94 -7.80 -5.70 17.83
CA ASP A 94 -7.88 -4.27 17.51
C ASP A 94 -8.44 -4.01 16.10
N LEU A 95 -8.25 -4.99 15.19
CA LEU A 95 -8.85 -5.01 13.86
C LEU A 95 -9.87 -6.12 13.75
N LYS A 96 -11.11 -5.76 13.41
CA LYS A 96 -12.21 -6.71 13.22
C LYS A 96 -12.15 -7.30 11.80
N THR A 97 -11.99 -8.61 11.73
CA THR A 97 -12.11 -9.38 10.48
C THR A 97 -13.53 -9.91 10.36
N PHE A 98 -14.21 -9.62 9.26
CA PHE A 98 -15.59 -10.05 9.03
C PHE A 98 -15.69 -11.42 8.36
N GLY A 99 -14.71 -11.78 7.52
CA GLY A 99 -14.72 -13.05 6.80
C GLY A 99 -13.76 -13.05 5.62
N TYR A 100 -14.03 -13.91 4.65
CA TYR A 100 -13.28 -14.00 3.41
C TYR A 100 -14.18 -14.24 2.19
N ILE A 101 -13.65 -13.94 1.01
CA ILE A 101 -14.26 -14.23 -0.29
C ILE A 101 -13.25 -15.04 -1.10
N GLU A 102 -13.71 -16.12 -1.74
CA GLU A 102 -12.92 -16.88 -2.70
C GLU A 102 -13.42 -16.58 -4.12
N GLU A 103 -12.68 -15.75 -4.84
CA GLU A 103 -13.00 -15.35 -6.22
C GLU A 103 -11.70 -15.13 -6.99
N ASN A 104 -11.75 -15.09 -8.32
CA ASN A 104 -10.61 -14.71 -9.17
C ASN A 104 -9.35 -15.56 -8.94
N ASN A 105 -9.55 -16.83 -8.57
CA ASN A 105 -8.49 -17.79 -8.24
C ASN A 105 -7.59 -17.36 -7.06
N THR A 106 -8.12 -16.56 -6.14
CA THR A 106 -7.42 -16.14 -4.92
C THR A 106 -8.36 -16.16 -3.70
N VAL A 107 -7.94 -15.55 -2.59
CA VAL A 107 -8.76 -15.27 -1.40
C VAL A 107 -8.61 -13.80 -1.02
N TYR A 108 -9.73 -13.17 -0.68
CA TYR A 108 -9.82 -11.82 -0.16
C TYR A 108 -10.26 -11.89 1.30
N THR A 109 -9.50 -11.28 2.20
CA THR A 109 -9.89 -11.12 3.62
C THR A 109 -10.63 -9.80 3.78
N ILE A 110 -11.82 -9.82 4.38
CA ILE A 110 -12.64 -8.64 4.63
C ILE A 110 -12.37 -8.10 6.03
N MET A 111 -11.91 -6.86 6.13
CA MET A 111 -11.55 -6.23 7.41
C MET A 111 -12.25 -4.88 7.57
N GLU A 112 -12.45 -4.46 8.81
CA GLU A 112 -12.96 -3.14 9.17
C GLU A 112 -12.00 -2.03 8.71
N TYR A 113 -12.56 -1.04 8.01
CA TYR A 113 -11.85 0.20 7.73
C TYR A 113 -11.94 1.13 8.93
N SER A 114 -10.78 1.59 9.41
CA SER A 114 -10.67 2.62 10.44
C SER A 114 -9.77 3.74 9.91
N SER A 115 -10.23 4.99 10.04
CA SER A 115 -9.44 6.16 9.64
C SER A 115 -8.16 6.33 10.46
N ASP A 116 -8.14 5.72 11.64
CA ASP A 116 -7.11 5.92 12.66
C ASP A 116 -6.06 4.79 12.64
N THR A 117 -6.31 3.71 11.91
CA THR A 117 -5.42 2.55 11.78
C THR A 117 -4.37 2.81 10.69
N ASP A 118 -3.10 2.52 11.00
CA ASP A 118 -2.01 2.63 10.01
C ASP A 118 -2.14 1.54 8.93
N ILE A 119 -1.82 1.86 7.67
CA ILE A 119 -1.84 0.86 6.58
C ILE A 119 -0.92 -0.32 6.92
N SER A 120 0.17 -0.08 7.64
CA SER A 120 1.08 -1.14 8.08
C SER A 120 0.43 -2.16 9.01
N GLU A 121 -0.61 -1.80 9.76
CA GLU A 121 -1.32 -2.73 10.65
C GLU A 121 -2.20 -3.69 9.84
N TYR A 122 -2.72 -3.27 8.69
CA TYR A 122 -3.39 -4.16 7.74
C TYR A 122 -2.40 -5.05 6.96
N LEU A 123 -1.17 -4.54 6.73
CA LEU A 123 -0.06 -5.26 6.11
C LEU A 123 0.75 -6.09 7.10
N GLU A 124 0.33 -6.21 8.37
CA GLU A 124 1.03 -7.04 9.34
C GLU A 124 0.81 -8.52 8.98
N PHE A 125 1.51 -8.94 7.92
CA PHE A 125 1.77 -10.30 7.59
C PHE A 125 2.68 -10.80 8.69
N GLU A 126 2.20 -11.77 9.48
CA GLU A 126 3.04 -12.51 10.40
C GLU A 126 4.23 -13.04 9.61
N ALA A 127 5.39 -12.38 9.76
CA ALA A 127 6.65 -12.71 9.10
C ALA A 127 7.19 -14.10 9.48
N GLU A 128 6.38 -14.92 10.18
CA GLU A 128 6.63 -16.32 10.45
C GLU A 128 6.91 -17.11 9.16
N LEU A 129 6.50 -16.61 8.00
CA LEU A 129 6.75 -17.21 6.68
C LEU A 129 8.04 -16.74 5.97
N VAL A 130 8.75 -15.71 6.47
CA VAL A 130 10.14 -15.44 6.02
C VAL A 130 11.09 -16.59 6.45
N SER A 131 10.62 -17.48 7.35
CA SER A 131 11.28 -18.75 7.61
C SER A 131 11.23 -19.74 6.43
N LEU A 132 10.27 -19.63 5.51
CA LEU A 132 10.23 -20.46 4.29
C LEU A 132 11.25 -19.99 3.25
N GLU A 133 11.59 -18.70 3.22
CA GLU A 133 12.73 -18.22 2.42
C GLU A 133 14.05 -18.75 3.01
N LYS A 134 14.14 -18.92 4.34
CA LYS A 134 15.23 -19.70 4.98
C LYS A 134 15.17 -21.20 4.63
N GLU A 135 14.01 -21.79 4.32
CA GLU A 135 13.92 -23.15 3.75
C GLU A 135 14.36 -23.23 2.28
N THR A 136 14.30 -22.15 1.49
CA THR A 136 14.99 -22.17 0.19
C THR A 136 16.52 -22.19 0.34
N SER A 137 17.05 -21.75 1.49
CA SER A 137 18.46 -22.02 1.89
C SER A 137 18.70 -23.49 2.23
N PHE A 138 17.67 -24.19 2.74
CA PHE A 138 17.67 -25.64 2.92
C PHE A 138 17.73 -26.34 1.56
N PHE A 139 17.01 -25.86 0.55
CA PHE A 139 17.16 -26.33 -0.84
C PHE A 139 18.55 -26.03 -1.42
N LYS A 140 19.18 -24.87 -1.16
CA LYS A 140 20.57 -24.63 -1.61
C LYS A 140 21.60 -25.54 -0.92
N LYS A 141 21.42 -25.85 0.36
CA LYS A 141 22.26 -26.83 1.07
C LYS A 141 22.00 -28.26 0.59
N ASN A 142 20.75 -28.58 0.27
CA ASN A 142 20.35 -29.91 -0.20
C ASN A 142 20.48 -30.13 -1.71
N LEU A 143 20.68 -29.09 -2.52
CA LEU A 143 20.92 -29.22 -3.95
C LEU A 143 22.23 -29.98 -4.22
N LYS A 144 23.25 -29.79 -3.36
CA LYS A 144 24.49 -30.58 -3.40
C LYS A 144 24.22 -32.06 -3.12
N TYR A 145 23.37 -32.37 -2.13
CA TYR A 145 22.98 -33.74 -1.82
C TYR A 145 22.09 -34.35 -2.92
N PHE A 146 21.18 -33.59 -3.52
CA PHE A 146 20.36 -34.05 -4.64
C PHE A 146 21.20 -34.32 -5.90
N LEU A 147 22.16 -33.45 -6.22
CA LEU A 147 23.12 -33.70 -7.31
C LEU A 147 23.99 -34.92 -7.02
N PHE A 148 24.42 -35.09 -5.77
CA PHE A 148 25.21 -36.26 -5.35
C PHE A 148 24.39 -37.56 -5.44
N PHE A 149 23.15 -37.58 -4.94
CA PHE A 149 22.26 -38.74 -5.06
C PHE A 149 21.89 -39.04 -6.51
N GLY A 150 21.65 -38.02 -7.33
CA GLY A 150 21.42 -38.17 -8.77
C GLY A 150 22.61 -38.80 -9.48
N LEU A 151 23.83 -38.35 -9.16
CA LEU A 151 25.07 -38.96 -9.68
C LEU A 151 25.24 -40.41 -9.21
N LEU A 152 24.92 -40.70 -7.95
CA LEU A 152 25.04 -42.04 -7.37
C LEU A 152 24.05 -43.03 -8.00
N LEU A 153 22.82 -42.59 -8.29
CA LEU A 153 21.85 -43.37 -9.06
C LEU A 153 22.31 -43.59 -10.51
N LEU A 154 22.87 -42.56 -11.16
CA LEU A 154 23.41 -42.69 -12.52
C LEU A 154 24.58 -43.69 -12.57
N LEU A 155 25.50 -43.64 -11.60
CA LEU A 155 26.61 -44.59 -11.48
C LEU A 155 26.11 -46.01 -11.17
N GLY A 156 25.11 -46.15 -10.29
CA GLY A 156 24.46 -47.42 -10.02
C GLY A 156 23.81 -48.03 -11.27
N TYR A 157 23.12 -47.20 -12.06
CA TYR A 157 22.52 -47.60 -13.33
C TYR A 157 23.58 -48.03 -14.36
N LEU A 158 24.66 -47.25 -14.51
CA LEU A 158 25.79 -47.61 -15.40
C LEU A 158 26.47 -48.91 -14.96
N GLY A 159 26.70 -49.09 -13.66
CA GLY A 159 27.25 -50.33 -13.10
C GLY A 159 26.35 -51.54 -13.37
N PHE A 160 25.04 -51.37 -13.23
CA PHE A 160 24.05 -52.41 -13.57
C PHE A 160 24.07 -52.78 -15.06
N MET A 161 24.19 -51.81 -15.95
CA MET A 161 24.31 -52.05 -17.40
C MET A 161 25.59 -52.83 -17.76
N ILE A 162 26.72 -52.51 -17.12
CA ILE A 162 27.98 -53.26 -17.30
C ILE A 162 27.85 -54.69 -16.76
N TYR A 163 27.21 -54.86 -15.60
CA TYR A 163 26.96 -56.17 -15.00
C TYR A 163 26.10 -57.06 -15.90
N GLN A 164 25.02 -56.52 -16.49
CA GLN A 164 24.20 -57.27 -17.45
C GLN A 164 25.03 -57.71 -18.66
N LYS A 165 25.82 -56.80 -19.24
CA LYS A 165 26.67 -57.10 -20.40
C LYS A 165 27.76 -58.14 -20.09
N SER A 166 28.28 -58.17 -18.86
CA SER A 166 29.28 -59.16 -18.45
C SER A 166 28.71 -60.55 -18.20
N ASN A 167 27.41 -60.63 -17.89
CA ASN A 167 26.71 -61.88 -17.63
C ASN A 167 25.87 -62.38 -18.81
N GLU A 168 25.88 -61.68 -19.94
CA GLU A 168 25.42 -62.27 -21.19
C GLU A 168 26.29 -63.50 -21.45
N PRO A 169 25.70 -64.72 -21.45
CA PRO A 169 26.45 -65.91 -21.78
C PRO A 169 27.04 -65.69 -23.16
N LYS A 170 28.37 -65.81 -23.27
CA LYS A 170 29.06 -65.73 -24.56
C LYS A 170 28.53 -66.89 -25.40
N GLU A 171 27.48 -66.62 -26.18
CA GLU A 171 26.99 -67.56 -27.17
C GLU A 171 28.14 -67.80 -28.14
N LEU A 172 28.74 -68.98 -27.99
CA LEU A 172 29.68 -69.56 -28.92
C LEU A 172 28.99 -69.65 -30.28
N MET A 173 29.31 -68.68 -31.14
CA MET A 173 28.91 -68.66 -32.52
C MET A 173 29.48 -69.90 -33.23
N ALA A 174 28.66 -70.94 -33.34
CA ALA A 174 28.85 -71.99 -34.33
C ALA A 174 28.36 -71.46 -35.68
N GLN A 175 29.33 -71.22 -36.56
CA GLN A 175 29.12 -71.04 -37.99
C GLN A 175 28.42 -72.27 -38.57
N ASN A 176 27.39 -72.08 -39.40
CA ASN A 176 27.39 -72.60 -40.79
C ASN A 176 26.08 -72.36 -41.56
N LEU A 177 26.27 -71.97 -42.83
CA LEU A 177 25.40 -72.15 -44.02
C LEU A 177 24.25 -71.15 -44.29
N LYS A 178 24.63 -70.10 -45.04
CA LYS A 178 24.03 -69.57 -46.30
C LYS A 178 22.96 -70.46 -47.01
N PRO A 179 22.20 -69.93 -48.00
CA PRO A 179 21.36 -68.72 -48.02
C PRO A 179 19.98 -68.98 -48.72
N THR A 180 19.23 -67.90 -48.97
CA THR A 180 18.39 -67.64 -50.17
C THR A 180 16.86 -67.67 -50.04
N ILE A 181 16.24 -66.62 -50.63
CA ILE A 181 14.94 -66.53 -51.33
C ILE A 181 13.81 -65.72 -50.64
N LYS A 182 13.68 -64.48 -51.15
CA LYS A 182 12.51 -63.74 -51.69
C LYS A 182 11.24 -63.43 -50.84
N LEU A 183 10.98 -62.11 -50.79
CA LEU A 183 9.83 -61.39 -51.39
C LEU A 183 8.39 -61.85 -51.00
N ASN A 184 7.68 -61.05 -50.21
CA ASN A 184 6.45 -60.33 -50.64
C ASN A 184 5.70 -59.69 -49.46
N ASP A 185 5.26 -58.45 -49.71
CA ASP A 185 3.96 -57.86 -49.40
C ASP A 185 3.09 -58.49 -48.31
N TYR A 186 2.74 -57.70 -47.29
CA TYR A 186 1.32 -57.51 -46.98
C TYR A 186 1.04 -56.17 -46.28
N LYS A 187 0.26 -55.37 -47.00
CA LYS A 187 -0.42 -54.15 -46.59
C LYS A 187 -1.59 -54.55 -45.67
N LYS A 188 -1.79 -53.89 -44.53
CA LYS A 188 -3.15 -53.79 -43.97
C LYS A 188 -3.39 -52.50 -43.20
N GLU A 189 -4.23 -51.73 -43.85
CA GLU A 189 -4.99 -50.57 -43.41
C GLU A 189 -6.02 -50.97 -42.34
N THR A 190 -6.26 -50.14 -41.33
CA THR A 190 -7.60 -50.05 -40.73
C THR A 190 -7.81 -48.68 -40.08
N GLN A 191 -8.92 -48.08 -40.48
CA GLN A 191 -9.47 -46.80 -40.04
C GLN A 191 -10.28 -46.93 -38.73
N LYS A 192 -10.52 -45.75 -38.12
CA LYS A 192 -11.71 -45.31 -37.36
C LYS A 192 -11.97 -45.96 -35.99
N LYS A 193 -12.10 -45.12 -34.95
CA LYS A 193 -13.41 -44.58 -34.52
C LYS A 193 -13.28 -43.56 -33.38
N ASP A 194 -14.05 -42.49 -33.53
CA ASP A 194 -14.33 -41.47 -32.53
C ASP A 194 -15.04 -42.05 -31.30
N LYS A 195 -14.73 -41.48 -30.13
CA LYS A 195 -15.64 -41.46 -28.98
C LYS A 195 -15.34 -40.22 -28.14
N GLU A 196 -16.06 -39.14 -28.44
CA GLU A 196 -16.34 -38.06 -27.50
C GLU A 196 -17.17 -38.61 -26.34
N GLU A 197 -16.67 -38.49 -25.12
CA GLU A 197 -17.48 -38.59 -23.91
C GLU A 197 -17.60 -37.18 -23.30
N ASN A 198 -18.77 -36.59 -23.53
CA ASN A 198 -19.29 -35.44 -22.80
C ASN A 198 -19.50 -35.85 -21.34
N LEU A 199 -18.73 -35.27 -20.42
CA LEU A 199 -18.95 -35.40 -18.99
C LEU A 199 -19.67 -34.15 -18.48
N THR A 200 -21.00 -34.20 -18.47
CA THR A 200 -21.86 -33.21 -17.83
C THR A 200 -21.84 -33.45 -16.33
N ILE A 201 -21.12 -32.62 -15.57
CA ILE A 201 -21.15 -32.64 -14.11
C ILE A 201 -22.29 -31.73 -13.64
N ALA A 202 -23.30 -32.35 -13.04
CA ALA A 202 -24.39 -31.68 -12.34
C ALA A 202 -23.85 -30.98 -11.08
N ILE A 203 -24.12 -29.68 -10.96
CA ILE A 203 -23.91 -28.91 -9.74
C ILE A 203 -25.19 -29.02 -8.89
N PRO A 204 -25.12 -29.52 -7.64
CA PRO A 204 -26.26 -29.52 -6.75
C PRO A 204 -26.52 -28.11 -6.19
N VAL A 205 -27.72 -27.62 -6.44
CA VAL A 205 -28.36 -26.47 -5.79
C VAL A 205 -28.52 -26.79 -4.31
N ALA A 206 -27.93 -25.98 -3.44
CA ALA A 206 -28.15 -26.06 -1.99
C ALA A 206 -28.53 -24.68 -1.42
N LEU A 207 -29.82 -24.55 -1.16
CA LEU A 207 -30.49 -23.84 -0.06
C LEU A 207 -29.82 -22.59 0.52
N VAL A 208 -30.35 -21.45 0.09
CA VAL A 208 -30.38 -20.20 0.85
C VAL A 208 -31.31 -20.39 2.05
N GLN A 209 -30.79 -20.22 3.26
CA GLN A 209 -31.61 -19.97 4.46
C GLN A 209 -31.67 -18.47 4.69
N GLU A 210 -32.83 -17.89 4.41
CA GLU A 210 -33.25 -16.59 4.93
C GLU A 210 -33.39 -16.70 6.46
N ASN A 211 -32.68 -15.85 7.20
CA ASN A 211 -33.01 -15.61 8.59
C ASN A 211 -33.23 -14.12 8.83
N ASN A 212 -34.42 -13.89 9.36
CA ASN A 212 -35.11 -12.64 9.51
C ASN A 212 -34.45 -11.66 10.49
N ILE A 213 -34.57 -10.41 10.07
CA ILE A 213 -34.72 -9.16 10.81
C ILE A 213 -35.33 -9.37 12.21
N SER A 214 -34.68 -8.78 13.23
CA SER A 214 -35.31 -8.44 14.50
C SER A 214 -34.95 -6.99 14.83
N ASP A 215 -35.91 -6.11 14.54
CA ASP A 215 -35.97 -4.74 15.00
C ASP A 215 -36.11 -4.70 16.52
N ASN A 216 -35.31 -3.88 17.21
CA ASN A 216 -35.68 -3.40 18.53
C ASN A 216 -35.08 -2.02 18.85
N ASN A 217 -36.01 -1.06 18.92
CA ASN A 217 -36.13 0.01 19.90
C ASN A 217 -35.06 1.11 19.95
N ILE A 218 -35.36 2.16 19.18
CA ILE A 218 -34.99 3.55 19.45
C ILE A 218 -35.80 4.02 20.67
N ASN A 219 -35.13 4.33 21.77
CA ASN A 219 -35.70 5.14 22.84
C ASN A 219 -35.44 6.61 22.55
N GLU A 220 -36.53 7.34 22.29
CA GLU A 220 -36.59 8.79 22.38
C GLU A 220 -36.51 9.21 23.85
N GLU A 221 -35.54 10.06 24.21
CA GLU A 221 -35.62 10.84 25.44
C GLU A 221 -35.53 12.33 25.12
N LYS A 222 -36.61 13.02 25.49
CA LYS A 222 -36.87 14.43 25.30
C LYS A 222 -36.11 15.29 26.32
N ALA A 223 -35.81 16.50 25.84
CA ALA A 223 -35.78 17.77 26.56
C ALA A 223 -34.63 18.04 27.54
N LYS A 224 -33.89 19.11 27.25
CA LYS A 224 -33.93 20.32 28.09
C LYS A 224 -33.44 21.56 27.35
N GLU A 225 -34.24 22.60 27.52
CA GLU A 225 -34.08 23.98 27.09
C GLU A 225 -32.89 24.68 27.76
N ALA A 226 -32.57 25.85 27.19
CA ALA A 226 -32.14 27.09 27.84
C ALA A 226 -30.71 27.54 27.50
N ASN A 227 -30.62 28.56 26.64
CA ASN A 227 -30.17 29.92 26.99
C ASN A 227 -29.63 30.65 25.77
N THR A 228 -30.54 31.37 25.13
CA THR A 228 -30.27 32.46 24.18
C THR A 228 -29.66 33.63 24.94
N THR A 229 -28.37 33.89 24.74
CA THR A 229 -27.74 35.16 25.14
C THR A 229 -27.43 35.93 23.86
N SER A 230 -28.28 36.91 23.59
CA SER A 230 -28.11 37.94 22.58
C SER A 230 -26.88 38.80 22.93
N MET A 231 -25.82 38.72 22.13
CA MET A 231 -24.76 39.72 22.13
C MET A 231 -25.11 40.86 21.17
N GLU A 232 -25.12 42.04 21.75
CA GLU A 232 -25.39 43.35 21.19
C GLU A 232 -24.34 43.72 20.12
N LEU A 233 -24.83 44.07 18.93
CA LEU A 233 -24.04 44.41 17.76
C LEU A 233 -23.53 45.86 17.89
N ALA A 234 -22.21 46.04 18.04
CA ALA A 234 -21.59 47.36 18.00
C ALA A 234 -21.58 47.93 16.58
N LYS A 235 -22.06 49.17 16.44
CA LYS A 235 -22.09 49.97 15.19
C LYS A 235 -20.67 50.23 14.65
N PRO A 236 -20.45 50.17 13.33
CA PRO A 236 -19.20 50.66 12.73
C PRO A 236 -19.23 52.19 12.61
N LEU A 237 -18.11 52.81 13.01
CA LEU A 237 -17.79 54.21 12.82
C LEU A 237 -17.54 54.50 11.34
N LEU A 238 -18.28 55.47 10.80
CA LEU A 238 -18.10 56.08 9.49
C LEU A 238 -16.79 56.87 9.48
N GLU A 239 -15.81 56.46 8.69
CA GLU A 239 -14.63 57.28 8.40
C GLU A 239 -14.90 58.22 7.23
N LYS A 240 -14.48 59.48 7.42
CA LYS A 240 -14.64 60.61 6.51
C LYS A 240 -13.78 60.45 5.26
N GLU A 241 -14.41 60.55 4.10
CA GLU A 241 -13.76 60.82 2.83
C GLU A 241 -13.23 62.26 2.80
N ASN A 242 -11.90 62.40 2.78
CA ASN A 242 -11.25 63.66 2.42
C ASN A 242 -10.96 63.65 0.92
N ASN A 243 -11.81 64.34 0.16
CA ASN A 243 -11.58 64.68 -1.23
C ASN A 243 -10.44 65.70 -1.35
N LEU A 244 -9.28 65.27 -1.85
CA LEU A 244 -8.21 66.17 -2.29
C LEU A 244 -8.20 66.18 -3.82
N ASN A 245 -8.78 67.23 -4.39
CA ASN A 245 -8.60 67.59 -5.80
C ASN A 245 -7.16 68.10 -5.99
N ILE A 246 -6.37 67.37 -6.77
CA ILE A 246 -5.10 67.88 -7.31
C ILE A 246 -5.25 67.87 -8.84
N GLU A 247 -5.42 69.05 -9.41
CA GLU A 247 -5.18 69.30 -10.83
C GLU A 247 -3.69 69.11 -11.12
N VAL A 248 -3.35 68.13 -11.94
CA VAL A 248 -2.02 68.04 -12.56
C VAL A 248 -2.19 67.98 -14.07
N ASN A 249 -2.10 69.17 -14.68
CA ASN A 249 -1.79 69.35 -16.09
C ASN A 249 -0.31 69.01 -16.31
N GLN A 250 0.00 67.79 -16.74
CA GLN A 250 1.33 67.48 -17.28
C GLN A 250 1.23 66.60 -18.52
N SER A 251 1.86 67.10 -19.58
CA SER A 251 2.09 66.53 -20.90
C SER A 251 2.54 65.07 -20.84
N ILE A 252 1.82 64.22 -21.58
CA ILE A 252 2.10 62.80 -21.79
C ILE A 252 3.45 62.64 -22.50
N PRO A 253 4.50 62.11 -21.86
CA PRO A 253 5.67 61.62 -22.56
C PRO A 253 5.29 60.28 -23.20
N ASN A 254 5.74 60.05 -24.42
CA ASN A 254 5.62 58.78 -25.12
C ASN A 254 6.43 57.72 -24.35
N ILE A 255 5.80 57.05 -23.38
CA ILE A 255 6.40 55.95 -22.63
C ILE A 255 6.42 54.75 -23.58
N THR A 256 7.60 54.47 -24.12
CA THR A 256 7.90 53.20 -24.76
C THR A 256 7.68 52.11 -23.69
N GLU A 257 6.58 51.36 -23.81
CA GLU A 257 6.27 50.21 -22.96
C GLU A 257 7.43 49.21 -23.02
N LYS A 258 8.36 49.36 -22.09
CA LYS A 258 9.37 48.36 -21.81
C LYS A 258 8.58 47.22 -21.17
N ILE A 259 8.22 46.23 -21.98
CA ILE A 259 7.61 44.97 -21.53
C ILE A 259 8.56 44.42 -20.46
N ILE A 260 8.22 44.65 -19.19
CA ILE A 260 8.91 44.04 -18.07
C ILE A 260 8.44 42.59 -18.14
N GLU A 261 9.28 41.71 -18.69
CA GLU A 261 9.08 40.28 -18.58
C GLU A 261 8.91 39.95 -17.10
N GLU A 262 7.67 39.71 -16.70
CA GLU A 262 7.31 39.30 -15.37
C GLU A 262 7.94 37.92 -15.17
N LYS A 263 9.13 37.91 -14.56
CA LYS A 263 9.84 36.67 -14.22
C LYS A 263 8.89 35.84 -13.37
N VAL A 264 8.38 34.77 -13.98
CA VAL A 264 7.53 33.78 -13.31
C VAL A 264 8.23 33.37 -12.02
N HIS A 265 7.70 33.82 -10.89
CA HIS A 265 8.28 33.57 -9.58
C HIS A 265 8.02 32.10 -9.23
N ASP A 266 9.05 31.25 -9.27
CA ASP A 266 8.95 29.87 -8.79
C ASP A 266 8.99 29.88 -7.25
N PRO A 267 7.86 29.59 -6.56
CA PRO A 267 7.81 29.59 -5.09
C PRO A 267 8.63 28.45 -4.48
N PHE A 268 9.05 27.47 -5.29
CA PHE A 268 9.81 26.29 -4.86
C PHE A 268 11.27 26.32 -5.33
N ASN A 269 11.85 27.51 -5.49
CA ASN A 269 13.29 27.62 -5.65
C ASN A 269 14.00 27.20 -4.34
N GLU A 270 15.23 26.73 -4.47
CA GLU A 270 16.00 26.15 -3.36
C GLU A 270 16.22 27.15 -2.22
N THR A 271 16.41 28.43 -2.55
CA THR A 271 16.59 29.50 -1.55
C THR A 271 15.33 29.73 -0.73
N ALA A 272 14.15 29.77 -1.38
CA ALA A 272 12.87 29.92 -0.72
C ALA A 272 12.56 28.74 0.20
N ILE A 273 12.80 27.50 -0.28
CA ILE A 273 12.61 26.29 0.53
C ILE A 273 13.56 26.27 1.72
N LYS A 274 14.85 26.59 1.51
CA LYS A 274 15.82 26.65 2.62
C LYS A 274 15.41 27.69 3.67
N THR A 275 15.03 28.88 3.23
CA THR A 275 14.57 29.97 4.13
C THR A 275 13.36 29.53 4.94
N PHE A 276 12.39 28.89 4.29
CA PHE A 276 11.22 28.34 4.96
C PHE A 276 11.59 27.25 6.00
N LEU A 277 12.45 26.30 5.61
CA LEU A 277 12.86 25.20 6.49
C LEU A 277 13.66 25.70 7.70
N ASP A 278 14.53 26.68 7.52
CA ASP A 278 15.29 27.31 8.61
C ASP A 278 14.33 28.00 9.60
N ALA A 279 13.33 28.74 9.10
CA ALA A 279 12.31 29.37 9.93
C ALA A 279 11.43 28.34 10.67
N PHE A 280 11.01 27.27 9.97
CA PHE A 280 10.21 26.18 10.54
C PHE A 280 10.95 25.44 11.67
N ILE A 281 12.25 25.19 11.48
CA ILE A 281 13.10 24.55 12.48
C ILE A 281 13.35 25.46 13.67
N ASN A 282 13.60 26.75 13.43
CA ASN A 282 13.75 27.73 14.50
C ASN A 282 12.48 27.80 15.36
N ALA A 283 11.29 27.89 14.75
CA ALA A 283 10.02 27.85 15.46
C ALA A 283 9.82 26.54 16.24
N SER A 284 10.28 25.39 15.71
CA SER A 284 10.22 24.10 16.41
C SER A 284 11.14 24.02 17.63
N SER A 285 12.28 24.71 17.60
CA SER A 285 13.20 24.82 18.72
C SER A 285 12.67 25.75 19.82
N GLN A 286 11.99 26.82 19.43
CA GLN A 286 11.41 27.77 20.36
C GLN A 286 10.20 27.21 21.13
N ALA A 287 9.82 27.86 22.22
CA ALA A 287 8.74 27.38 23.09
C ALA A 287 7.34 27.79 22.59
N SER A 288 7.26 28.71 21.61
CA SER A 288 6.01 29.25 21.09
C SER A 288 5.29 28.21 20.21
N VAL A 289 4.23 27.62 20.75
CA VAL A 289 3.43 26.62 20.02
C VAL A 289 2.64 27.26 18.89
N ASP A 290 2.23 28.52 19.04
CA ASP A 290 1.43 29.21 18.03
C ASP A 290 2.27 29.49 16.78
N GLU A 291 3.51 29.96 16.95
CA GLU A 291 4.43 30.20 15.84
C GLU A 291 4.67 28.94 15.01
N ILE A 292 4.92 27.79 15.63
CA ILE A 292 5.15 26.55 14.88
C ILE A 292 3.88 26.04 14.20
N VAL A 293 2.70 26.25 14.80
CA VAL A 293 1.42 25.85 14.21
C VAL A 293 1.11 26.65 12.94
N ASP A 294 1.52 27.92 12.90
CA ASP A 294 1.36 28.77 11.72
C ASP A 294 2.14 28.27 10.49
N PHE A 295 3.14 27.41 10.63
CA PHE A 295 3.79 26.81 9.47
C PHE A 295 2.96 25.72 8.79
N TYR A 296 1.94 25.19 9.46
CA TYR A 296 1.10 24.14 8.91
C TYR A 296 -0.10 24.71 8.16
N ASP A 297 -0.54 23.99 7.12
CA ASP A 297 -1.81 24.27 6.47
C ASP A 297 -2.98 24.05 7.45
N VAL A 298 -4.14 24.62 7.15
CA VAL A 298 -5.37 24.41 7.92
C VAL A 298 -5.81 22.94 7.84
N LYS A 299 -5.62 22.30 6.67
CA LYS A 299 -5.91 20.88 6.44
C LYS A 299 -4.63 20.10 6.24
N ILE A 300 -4.26 19.31 7.25
CA ILE A 300 -3.00 18.58 7.26
C ILE A 300 -3.31 17.13 6.93
N GLU A 301 -2.90 16.70 5.73
CA GLU A 301 -3.17 15.35 5.25
C GLU A 301 -2.53 14.30 6.16
N ARG A 302 -1.31 14.58 6.65
CA ARG A 302 -0.56 13.65 7.50
C ARG A 302 0.43 14.37 8.42
N TYR A 303 0.39 14.01 9.71
CA TYR A 303 1.33 14.47 10.74
C TYR A 303 1.94 13.24 11.43
N PHE A 304 3.17 12.91 11.04
CA PHE A 304 3.84 11.66 11.36
C PHE A 304 3.02 10.44 10.92
N LYS A 305 2.47 9.70 11.89
CA LYS A 305 1.61 8.54 11.64
C LYS A 305 0.13 8.91 11.50
N LEU A 306 -0.26 10.08 12.02
CA LEU A 306 -1.65 10.49 12.08
C LEU A 306 -2.09 11.11 10.74
N ARG A 307 -3.36 10.92 10.35
CA ARG A 307 -3.95 11.44 9.11
C ARG A 307 -5.06 12.45 9.39
N ASN A 308 -5.35 13.32 8.42
CA ASN A 308 -6.45 14.30 8.48
C ASN A 308 -6.44 15.15 9.76
N ILE A 309 -5.26 15.66 10.08
CA ILE A 309 -4.99 16.32 11.35
C ILE A 309 -5.33 17.81 11.27
N THR A 310 -5.90 18.32 12.35
CA THR A 310 -6.17 19.75 12.50
C THR A 310 -5.04 20.43 13.28
N GLN A 311 -4.89 21.74 13.08
CA GLN A 311 -3.93 22.54 13.84
C GLN A 311 -4.12 22.42 15.37
N THR A 312 -5.35 22.21 15.85
CA THR A 312 -5.65 21.97 17.28
C THR A 312 -4.95 20.73 17.83
N VAL A 313 -4.92 19.64 17.04
CA VAL A 313 -4.24 18.40 17.43
C VAL A 313 -2.73 18.62 17.48
N ILE A 314 -2.16 19.30 16.49
CA ILE A 314 -0.72 19.67 16.48
C ILE A 314 -0.39 20.54 17.68
N LYS A 315 -1.21 21.56 17.97
CA LYS A 315 -1.04 22.44 19.12
C LYS A 315 -0.98 21.64 20.43
N LYS A 316 -1.87 20.67 20.60
CA LYS A 316 -1.88 19.78 21.78
C LYS A 316 -0.62 18.90 21.86
N ASP A 317 -0.21 18.32 20.73
CA ASP A 317 0.99 17.48 20.64
C ASP A 317 2.26 18.28 20.97
N LYS A 318 2.44 19.44 20.33
CA LYS A 318 3.58 20.35 20.55
C LYS A 318 3.64 20.85 21.99
N ARG A 319 2.51 21.19 22.61
CA ARG A 319 2.46 21.54 24.05
C ARG A 319 3.02 20.42 24.92
N LYS A 320 2.56 19.18 24.71
CA LYS A 320 3.05 18.01 25.46
C LYS A 320 4.55 17.78 25.21
N TYR A 321 4.99 17.91 23.96
CA TYR A 321 6.40 17.76 23.59
C TYR A 321 7.28 18.81 24.27
N ASN A 322 6.88 20.09 24.23
CA ASN A 322 7.62 21.20 24.83
C ASN A 322 7.66 21.12 26.37
N GLN A 323 6.59 20.59 27.00
CA GLN A 323 6.60 20.30 28.44
C GLN A 323 7.57 19.18 28.82
N LYS A 324 7.69 18.16 27.95
CA LYS A 324 8.56 17.01 28.18
C LYS A 324 10.04 17.34 27.97
N TRP A 325 10.35 18.11 26.93
CA TRP A 325 11.71 18.43 26.50
C TRP A 325 11.90 19.93 26.54
N LEU A 326 12.56 20.46 27.56
CA LEU A 326 12.70 21.90 27.77
C LEU A 326 13.68 22.54 26.79
N ASN A 327 14.84 21.91 26.58
CA ASN A 327 15.83 22.37 25.62
C ASN A 327 15.72 21.51 24.38
N ARG A 328 15.62 22.17 23.22
CA ARG A 328 15.38 21.52 21.93
C ARG A 328 16.20 22.26 20.87
N GLU A 329 17.11 21.54 20.24
CA GLU A 329 17.91 22.04 19.13
C GLU A 329 17.64 21.15 17.93
N PHE A 330 17.18 21.78 16.84
CA PHE A 330 16.93 21.12 15.58
C PHE A 330 17.74 21.83 14.49
N ARG A 331 18.24 21.08 13.52
CA ARG A 331 18.98 21.61 12.38
C ARG A 331 18.70 20.81 11.12
N ILE A 332 18.29 21.47 10.04
CA ILE A 332 18.30 20.83 8.72
C ILE A 332 19.76 20.71 8.26
N VAL A 333 20.19 19.49 8.03
CA VAL A 333 21.52 19.18 7.48
C VAL A 333 21.48 19.26 5.97
N ASP A 334 20.45 18.66 5.37
CA ASP A 334 20.29 18.53 3.93
C ASP A 334 18.80 18.42 3.58
N PHE A 335 18.44 18.83 2.37
CA PHE A 335 17.14 18.55 1.78
C PHE A 335 17.23 18.36 0.27
N LYS A 336 16.33 17.53 -0.26
CA LYS A 336 16.21 17.26 -1.69
C LYS A 336 14.78 17.44 -2.15
N ILE A 337 14.59 18.25 -3.19
CA ILE A 337 13.31 18.37 -3.89
C ILE A 337 13.09 17.08 -4.70
N LEU A 338 11.99 16.38 -4.41
CA LEU A 338 11.64 15.13 -5.08
C LEU A 338 10.75 15.38 -6.29
N LYS A 339 9.72 16.23 -6.12
CA LYS A 339 8.71 16.47 -7.14
C LYS A 339 8.06 17.83 -6.93
N LYS A 340 7.89 18.59 -8.01
CA LYS A 340 7.04 19.79 -8.08
C LYS A 340 5.80 19.45 -8.92
N TYR A 341 4.62 19.86 -8.48
CA TYR A 341 3.37 19.57 -9.20
C TYR A 341 2.26 20.56 -8.83
N THR A 342 1.24 20.64 -9.67
CA THR A 342 0.05 21.45 -9.42
C THR A 342 -1.15 20.53 -9.23
N LYS A 343 -1.96 20.77 -8.20
CA LYS A 343 -3.20 20.04 -7.92
C LYS A 343 -4.27 21.07 -7.54
N ASN A 344 -5.43 21.03 -8.20
CA ASN A 344 -6.53 21.97 -7.94
C ASN A 344 -6.12 23.46 -8.04
N LYS A 345 -5.26 23.80 -9.02
CA LYS A 345 -4.67 25.15 -9.21
C LYS A 345 -3.73 25.61 -8.09
N GLU A 346 -3.47 24.79 -7.07
CA GLU A 346 -2.47 25.06 -6.04
C GLU A 346 -1.16 24.36 -6.41
N ALA A 347 -0.03 25.02 -6.16
CA ALA A 347 1.29 24.47 -6.41
C ALA A 347 1.80 23.73 -5.16
N TYR A 348 2.45 22.60 -5.38
CA TYR A 348 2.98 21.72 -4.34
C TYR A 348 4.42 21.27 -4.65
N THR A 349 5.15 20.97 -3.58
CA THR A 349 6.44 20.27 -3.69
C THR A 349 6.59 19.20 -2.62
N ASP A 350 7.10 18.04 -3.01
CA ASP A 350 7.48 16.97 -2.09
C ASP A 350 8.99 17.03 -1.87
N LEU A 351 9.42 16.95 -0.61
CA LEU A 351 10.80 17.07 -0.17
C LEU A 351 11.21 15.85 0.64
N LYS A 352 12.49 15.46 0.53
CA LYS A 352 13.19 14.63 1.51
C LYS A 352 14.09 15.53 2.34
N THR A 353 14.04 15.42 3.66
CA THR A 353 14.83 16.24 4.59
C THR A 353 15.65 15.37 5.53
N THR A 354 16.87 15.79 5.85
CA THR A 354 17.70 15.20 6.90
C THR A 354 17.83 16.20 8.04
N THR A 355 17.34 15.85 9.22
CA THR A 355 17.32 16.73 10.41
C THR A 355 18.16 16.13 11.52
N GLN A 356 19.12 16.88 12.02
CA GLN A 356 19.79 16.59 13.27
C GLN A 356 19.02 17.22 14.42
N TRP A 357 18.95 16.50 15.53
CA TRP A 357 18.20 16.94 16.68
C TRP A 357 18.92 16.58 17.98
N PHE A 358 18.79 17.47 18.95
CA PHE A 358 19.24 17.31 20.33
C PHE A 358 18.14 17.83 21.25
N ILE A 359 17.75 17.03 22.24
CA ILE A 359 16.70 17.37 23.20
C ILE A 359 17.12 17.01 24.61
N SER A 360 16.73 17.83 25.59
CA SER A 360 16.92 17.54 27.00
C SER A 360 15.78 18.05 27.88
N ASN A 361 15.64 17.45 29.08
CA ASN A 361 14.63 17.85 30.06
C ASN A 361 15.27 18.31 31.38
N ASN A 362 14.45 18.83 32.31
CA ASN A 362 14.90 19.30 33.63
C ASN A 362 15.47 18.19 34.53
N LYS A 363 15.24 16.91 34.21
CA LYS A 363 15.81 15.76 34.93
C LYS A 363 17.20 15.37 34.41
N GLY A 364 17.77 16.14 33.47
CA GLY A 364 19.06 15.84 32.85
C GLY A 364 19.02 14.70 31.81
N LEU A 365 17.84 14.18 31.45
CA LEU A 365 17.72 13.20 30.37
C LEU A 365 18.00 13.91 29.05
N THR A 366 18.98 13.41 28.30
CA THR A 366 19.35 13.93 26.98
C THR A 366 19.13 12.87 25.91
N ARG A 367 18.79 13.30 24.69
CA ARG A 367 18.75 12.46 23.50
C ARG A 367 19.26 13.26 22.31
N LYS A 368 19.96 12.60 21.40
CA LYS A 368 20.39 13.17 20.13
C LYS A 368 20.28 12.16 19.02
N GLY A 369 20.13 12.63 17.80
CA GLY A 369 20.11 11.76 16.64
C GLY A 369 19.99 12.54 15.35
N GLU A 370 19.88 11.77 14.29
CA GLU A 370 19.58 12.24 12.96
C GLU A 370 18.34 11.49 12.47
N SER A 371 17.43 12.21 11.83
CA SER A 371 16.20 11.65 11.27
C SER A 371 16.06 12.07 9.82
N GLN A 372 15.73 11.11 8.97
CA GLN A 372 15.26 11.39 7.62
C GLN A 372 13.74 11.50 7.63
N GLY A 373 13.22 12.48 6.91
CA GLY A 373 11.79 12.72 6.81
C GLY A 373 11.40 13.09 5.39
N PHE A 374 10.10 12.99 5.14
CA PHE A 374 9.46 13.53 3.95
C PHE A 374 8.49 14.62 4.36
N MET A 375 8.42 15.64 3.52
CA MET A 375 7.57 16.80 3.74
C MET A 375 6.90 17.20 2.44
N LYS A 376 5.58 17.43 2.49
CA LYS A 376 4.84 18.06 1.39
C LYS A 376 4.57 19.50 1.75
N LEU A 377 4.99 20.40 0.88
CA LEU A 377 4.73 21.83 1.00
C LEU A 377 3.72 22.28 -0.03
N LYS A 378 2.91 23.28 0.34
CA LYS A 378 2.00 24.00 -0.53
C LYS A 378 2.43 25.46 -0.62
N ALA A 379 2.40 26.02 -1.83
CA ALA A 379 2.57 27.46 -2.02
C ALA A 379 1.27 28.18 -1.68
N THR A 380 1.40 29.31 -0.99
CA THR A 380 0.33 30.22 -0.60
C THR A 380 0.76 31.65 -0.92
N ASP A 381 -0.17 32.59 -0.89
CA ASP A 381 0.13 34.01 -1.12
C ASP A 381 1.18 34.56 -0.13
N ASN A 382 1.25 33.97 1.06
CA ASN A 382 2.16 34.37 2.14
C ASN A 382 3.40 33.45 2.28
N GLY A 383 3.74 32.68 1.25
CA GLY A 383 4.88 31.77 1.25
C GLY A 383 4.47 30.29 1.30
N LEU A 384 5.21 29.48 2.04
CA LEU A 384 5.02 28.01 2.05
C LEU A 384 4.29 27.54 3.32
N LYS A 385 3.53 26.46 3.21
CA LYS A 385 2.88 25.77 4.34
C LYS A 385 3.12 24.26 4.28
N VAL A 386 3.25 23.62 5.45
CA VAL A 386 3.37 22.17 5.58
C VAL A 386 1.99 21.52 5.46
N VAL A 387 1.81 20.68 4.45
CA VAL A 387 0.59 19.87 4.24
C VAL A 387 0.76 18.47 4.80
N SER A 388 1.98 17.92 4.73
CA SER A 388 2.29 16.67 5.39
C SER A 388 3.74 16.57 5.83
N ILE A 389 3.96 15.81 6.91
CA ILE A 389 5.29 15.45 7.41
C ILE A 389 5.26 14.01 7.92
N TYR A 390 6.26 13.20 7.56
CA TYR A 390 6.43 11.86 8.14
C TYR A 390 7.91 11.46 8.21
N GLY A 391 8.27 10.75 9.29
CA GLY A 391 9.63 10.26 9.50
C GLY A 391 9.85 8.89 8.87
N LEU A 392 11.05 8.68 8.32
CA LEU A 392 11.59 7.36 8.05
C LEU A 392 12.18 6.82 9.36
N LYS A 393 11.82 5.58 9.72
CA LYS A 393 12.42 4.89 10.87
C LYS A 393 13.85 4.50 10.60
#